data_AF-A0A0N8GKM5-F1
#
_entry.id   AF-A0A0N8GKM5-F1
#
_cell.length_a   1.000
_cell.length_b   1.000
_cell.length_c   1.000
_cell.angle_alpha   90.00
_cell.angle_beta   90.00
_cell.angle_gamma   90.00
#
_symmetry.space_group_name_H-M   'P 1'
#
loop_
_entity.id
_entity.type
_entity.pdbx_description
1 polymer ?
#
loop_
_entity_poly.entity_id
_entity_poly.type
_entity_poly.pdbx_seq_one_letter_code
_entity_poly.pdbx_strand_id
1 'polypeptide(L)'
;MAAAADLIPRFRRMIAEPTQDVYSDVVLIEVIESHPSQDPSGVFPEYADWEPSFDLNAAAAEIWSEKAAALACNFDFSADGSNFSRSQAYQQAIAQARYFSARRSPSTIRLQMAPRPEVEDVD
;
A
#
# COMPACT_ATOMS: atom_id res chain seq x y z
N MET A 1 -4.06 -1.89 -18.80
CA MET A 1 -3.24 -2.69 -17.88
C MET A 1 -1.94 -1.95 -17.57
N ALA A 2 -1.56 -1.85 -16.30
CA ALA A 2 -0.27 -1.32 -15.87
C ALA A 2 0.39 -2.41 -15.02
N ALA A 3 1.61 -2.82 -15.38
CA ALA A 3 2.36 -3.74 -14.53
C ALA A 3 2.73 -3.02 -13.22
N ALA A 4 2.98 -3.76 -12.13
CA ALA A 4 3.39 -3.15 -10.86
C ALA A 4 4.58 -2.18 -11.02
N ALA A 5 5.52 -2.50 -11.93
CA ALA A 5 6.64 -1.64 -12.30
C ALA A 5 6.21 -0.26 -12.85
N ASP A 6 5.13 -0.19 -13.64
CA ASP A 6 4.63 1.07 -14.22
C ASP A 6 4.04 1.99 -13.14
N LEU A 7 3.65 1.44 -11.99
CA LEU A 7 3.05 2.17 -10.87
C LEU A 7 4.10 2.82 -9.95
N ILE A 8 5.37 2.41 -10.03
CA ILE A 8 6.46 2.85 -9.14
C ILE A 8 6.61 4.38 -9.09
N PRO A 9 6.66 5.13 -10.21
CA PRO A 9 6.84 6.58 -10.16
C PRO A 9 5.70 7.30 -9.45
N ARG A 10 4.48 6.75 -9.50
CA ARG A 10 3.33 7.27 -8.77
C ARG A 10 3.42 6.89 -7.29
N PHE A 11 3.74 5.63 -7.00
CA PHE A 11 3.84 5.12 -5.64
C PHE A 11 4.88 5.88 -4.83
N ARG A 12 6.06 6.14 -5.40
CA ARG A 12 7.13 6.95 -4.78
C ARG A 12 6.69 8.34 -4.36
N ARG A 13 5.83 8.99 -5.15
CA ARG A 13 5.25 10.31 -4.78
C ARG A 13 4.29 10.19 -3.60
N MET A 14 3.54 9.09 -3.49
CA MET A 14 2.60 8.86 -2.40
C MET A 14 3.32 8.59 -1.06
N ILE A 15 4.44 7.88 -1.10
CA ILE A 15 5.23 7.55 0.09
C ILE A 15 6.35 8.56 0.40
N ALA A 16 6.50 9.62 -0.40
CA ALA A 16 7.57 10.61 -0.29
C ALA A 16 8.99 10.01 -0.30
N GLU A 17 9.22 9.01 -1.17
CA GLU A 17 10.53 8.35 -1.36
C GLU A 17 11.05 8.56 -2.79
N PRO A 18 11.72 9.69 -3.08
CA PRO A 18 12.19 10.00 -4.43
C PRO A 18 13.39 9.15 -4.88
N THR A 19 14.13 8.55 -3.96
CA THR A 19 15.34 7.74 -4.25
C THR A 19 15.13 6.27 -3.90
N GLN A 20 16.04 5.42 -4.37
CA GLN A 20 15.99 3.97 -4.14
C GLN A 20 16.78 3.51 -2.91
N ASP A 21 17.24 4.45 -2.07
CA ASP A 21 18.21 4.16 -1.00
C ASP A 21 17.58 3.36 0.15
N VAL A 22 16.35 3.71 0.53
CA VAL A 22 15.61 3.05 1.62
C VAL A 22 14.78 1.89 1.08
N TYR A 23 14.00 2.16 0.03
CA TYR A 23 13.18 1.17 -0.63
C TYR A 23 13.60 1.06 -2.09
N SER A 24 14.12 -0.11 -2.47
CA SER A 24 14.41 -0.42 -3.87
C SER A 24 13.12 -0.61 -4.66
N ASP A 25 13.18 -0.48 -5.99
CA ASP A 25 12.00 -0.71 -6.83
C ASP A 25 11.47 -2.15 -6.70
N VAL A 26 12.35 -3.13 -6.45
CA VAL A 26 11.96 -4.54 -6.23
C VAL A 26 11.07 -4.66 -5.00
N VAL A 27 11.47 -4.07 -3.87
CA VAL A 27 10.68 -4.11 -2.62
C VAL A 27 9.35 -3.37 -2.81
N LEU A 28 9.35 -2.22 -3.50
CA LEU A 28 8.12 -1.49 -3.76
C LEU A 28 7.17 -2.24 -4.70
N ILE A 29 7.69 -3.01 -5.66
CA ILE A 29 6.88 -3.90 -6.51
C ILE A 29 6.23 -4.99 -5.65
N GLU A 30 7.01 -5.66 -4.79
CA GLU A 30 6.48 -6.69 -3.89
C GLU A 30 5.36 -6.14 -2.98
N VAL A 31 5.54 -4.93 -2.46
CA VAL A 31 4.53 -4.24 -1.64
C VAL A 31 3.31 -3.82 -2.47
N ILE A 32 3.44 -3.52 -3.75
CA ILE A 32 2.27 -3.26 -4.60
C ILE A 32 1.52 -4.56 -4.89
N GLU A 33 2.25 -5.64 -5.18
CA GLU A 33 1.70 -6.96 -5.53
C GLU A 33 0.98 -7.64 -4.37
N SER A 34 1.35 -7.32 -3.12
CA SER A 34 0.67 -7.83 -1.92
C SER A 34 -0.73 -7.21 -1.70
N HIS A 35 -1.08 -6.15 -2.43
CA HIS A 35 -2.39 -5.47 -2.35
C HIS A 35 -3.16 -5.53 -3.67
N PRO A 36 -3.56 -6.71 -4.16
CA PRO A 36 -4.34 -6.81 -5.38
C PRO A 36 -5.78 -6.31 -5.15
N SER A 37 -6.35 -5.66 -6.15
CA SER A 37 -7.71 -5.14 -6.15
C SER A 37 -8.54 -5.76 -7.28
N GLN A 38 -9.85 -5.59 -7.19
CA GLN A 38 -10.74 -5.85 -8.31
C GLN A 38 -10.27 -5.05 -9.53
N ASP A 39 -10.28 -5.69 -10.70
CA ASP A 39 -9.91 -5.02 -11.94
C ASP A 39 -11.04 -4.08 -12.43
N PRO A 40 -10.81 -3.27 -13.49
CA PRO A 40 -11.84 -2.39 -14.03
C PRO A 40 -13.09 -3.10 -14.55
N SER A 41 -12.98 -4.39 -14.89
CA SER A 41 -14.08 -5.24 -15.36
C SER A 41 -14.87 -5.88 -14.22
N GLY A 42 -14.40 -5.73 -12.97
CA GLY A 42 -15.05 -6.32 -11.81
C GLY A 42 -14.54 -7.73 -11.47
N VAL A 43 -13.47 -8.21 -12.12
CA VAL A 43 -12.90 -9.53 -11.88
C VAL A 43 -11.98 -9.47 -10.65
N PHE A 44 -12.02 -10.51 -9.83
CA PHE A 44 -11.19 -10.63 -8.62
C PHE A 44 -9.87 -11.36 -8.92
N PRO A 45 -8.80 -11.08 -8.16
CA PRO A 45 -7.46 -11.67 -8.38
C PRO A 45 -7.39 -13.19 -8.34
N GLU A 46 -8.36 -13.85 -7.71
CA GLU A 46 -8.47 -15.30 -7.64
C GLU A 46 -8.89 -15.97 -8.96
N TYR A 47 -9.25 -15.19 -9.98
CA TYR A 47 -9.73 -15.70 -11.27
C TYR A 47 -8.69 -15.54 -12.38
N ALA A 48 -8.66 -16.51 -13.30
CA ALA A 48 -7.63 -16.58 -14.34
C ALA A 48 -7.73 -15.46 -15.40
N ASP A 49 -8.91 -14.87 -15.54
CA ASP A 49 -9.24 -13.76 -16.43
C ASP A 49 -8.99 -12.39 -15.78
N TRP A 50 -8.50 -12.34 -14.54
CA TRP A 50 -8.18 -11.10 -13.85
C TRP A 50 -7.05 -10.32 -14.50
N GLU A 51 -7.28 -9.03 -14.74
CA GLU A 51 -6.23 -8.12 -15.16
C GLU A 51 -5.50 -7.49 -13.95
N PRO A 52 -4.15 -7.54 -13.89
CA PRO A 52 -3.38 -6.97 -12.79
C PRO A 52 -3.79 -5.53 -12.42
N SER A 53 -4.34 -5.40 -11.23
CA SER A 53 -4.87 -4.15 -10.66
C SER A 53 -4.56 -4.12 -9.17
N PHE A 54 -4.02 -3.01 -8.66
CA PHE A 54 -3.49 -2.95 -7.29
C PHE A 54 -3.97 -1.72 -6.54
N ASP A 55 -4.17 -1.87 -5.23
CA ASP A 55 -4.56 -0.78 -4.35
C ASP A 55 -3.33 -0.03 -3.82
N LEU A 56 -2.93 1.01 -4.55
CA LEU A 56 -1.81 1.87 -4.16
C LEU A 56 -2.04 2.63 -2.85
N ASN A 57 -3.29 2.87 -2.45
CA ASN A 57 -3.57 3.53 -1.17
C ASN A 57 -3.34 2.55 -0.02
N ALA A 58 -3.76 1.28 -0.16
CA ALA A 58 -3.47 0.25 0.83
C ALA A 58 -1.95 0.04 0.99
N ALA A 59 -1.23 -0.12 -0.12
CA ALA A 59 0.22 -0.26 -0.14
C ALA A 59 0.94 0.97 0.49
N ALA A 60 0.46 2.19 0.20
CA ALA A 60 1.08 3.40 0.77
C ALA A 60 0.84 3.50 2.28
N ALA A 61 -0.34 3.09 2.75
CA ALA A 61 -0.65 3.05 4.18
C ALA A 61 0.27 2.09 4.94
N GLU A 62 0.62 0.95 4.34
CA GLU A 62 1.59 0.00 4.90
C GLU A 62 2.97 0.64 5.07
N ILE A 63 3.52 1.23 4.01
CA ILE A 63 4.84 1.90 4.05
C ILE A 63 4.86 3.03 5.08
N TRP A 64 3.80 3.86 5.13
CA TRP A 64 3.73 4.92 6.14
C TRP A 64 3.64 4.38 7.58
N SER A 65 3.04 3.20 7.77
CA SER A 65 3.01 2.52 9.07
C SER A 65 4.38 1.98 9.46
N GLU A 66 5.13 1.42 8.51
CA GLU A 66 6.52 0.97 8.73
C GLU A 66 7.43 2.15 9.09
N LYS A 67 7.34 3.26 8.36
CA LYS A 67 8.05 4.51 8.67
C LYS A 67 7.71 5.03 10.07
N ALA A 68 6.43 4.98 10.46
CA ALA A 68 6.03 5.36 11.79
C ALA A 68 6.65 4.43 12.85
N ALA A 69 6.71 3.12 12.60
CA ALA A 69 7.35 2.17 13.51
C ALA A 69 8.85 2.48 13.69
N ALA A 70 9.56 2.83 12.61
CA ALA A 70 10.96 3.24 12.68
C ALA A 70 11.17 4.52 13.53
N LEU A 71 10.19 5.43 13.52
CA LEU A 71 10.23 6.67 14.29
C LEU A 71 9.73 6.53 15.73
N ALA A 72 9.08 5.43 16.09
CA ALA A 72 8.41 5.27 17.39
C ALA A 72 9.37 5.31 18.59
N CYS A 73 10.63 4.91 18.40
CA CYS A 73 11.65 4.92 19.43
C CYS A 73 12.32 6.30 19.63
N ASN A 74 12.02 7.28 18.77
CA ASN A 74 12.61 8.61 18.88
C ASN A 74 11.92 9.41 19.99
N PHE A 75 12.73 10.02 20.86
CA PHE A 75 12.27 10.87 21.94
C PHE A 75 12.58 12.33 21.69
N ASP A 76 11.78 13.19 22.31
CA ASP A 76 11.99 14.63 22.31
C ASP A 76 13.04 15.00 23.35
N PHE A 77 13.93 15.92 23.01
CA PHE A 77 14.96 16.39 23.93
C PHE A 77 15.20 17.89 23.77
N SER A 78 15.56 18.53 24.87
CA SER A 78 15.99 19.93 24.90
C SER A 78 17.50 20.00 25.15
N ALA A 79 18.22 20.78 24.36
CA ALA A 79 19.64 21.05 24.54
C ALA A 79 19.95 22.51 24.23
N ASP A 80 20.76 23.17 25.07
CA ASP A 80 21.28 24.52 24.86
C ASP A 80 20.21 25.56 24.46
N GLY A 81 19.07 25.55 25.15
CA GLY A 81 17.94 26.47 24.89
C GLY A 81 17.10 26.15 23.64
N SER A 82 17.42 25.08 22.93
CA SER A 82 16.65 24.58 21.77
C SER A 82 15.85 23.33 22.13
N ASN A 83 14.65 23.20 21.57
CA ASN A 83 13.79 22.03 21.76
C ASN A 83 13.67 21.24 20.45
N PHE A 84 14.00 19.96 20.48
CA PHE A 84 13.92 19.07 19.31
C PHE A 84 12.76 18.09 19.48
N SER A 85 11.67 18.33 18.74
CA SER A 85 10.48 17.48 18.76
C SER A 85 10.51 16.44 17.63
N ARG A 86 11.18 15.31 17.86
CA ARG A 86 11.20 14.17 16.93
C ARG A 86 9.85 13.45 16.86
N SER A 87 9.02 13.60 17.89
CA SER A 87 7.64 13.11 17.95
C SER A 87 6.75 13.66 16.83
N GLN A 88 7.06 14.84 16.27
CA GLN A 88 6.30 15.42 15.15
C GLN A 88 6.41 14.55 13.88
N ALA A 89 7.59 13.99 13.60
CA ALA A 89 7.77 13.13 12.43
C ALA A 89 6.94 11.86 12.54
N TYR A 90 6.90 11.24 13.73
CA TYR A 90 6.05 10.09 14.00
C TYR A 90 4.56 10.43 13.80
N GLN A 91 4.11 11.56 14.35
CA GLN A 91 2.72 12.01 14.19
C GLN A 91 2.33 12.22 12.73
N GLN A 92 3.22 12.82 11.93
CA GLN A 92 3.00 12.99 10.49
C GLN A 92 2.93 11.64 9.77
N ALA A 93 3.83 10.70 10.07
CA ALA A 93 3.81 9.37 9.46
C ALA A 93 2.51 8.61 9.76
N ILE A 94 2.06 8.63 11.02
CA ILE A 94 0.76 8.04 11.42
C ILE A 94 -0.41 8.75 10.73
N ALA A 95 -0.38 10.08 10.60
CA ALA A 95 -1.43 10.82 9.90
C ALA A 95 -1.53 10.41 8.43
N GLN A 96 -0.39 10.21 7.75
CA GLN A 96 -0.38 9.74 6.37
C GLN A 96 -0.84 8.29 6.23
N ALA A 97 -0.44 7.40 7.15
CA ALA A 97 -0.94 6.03 7.19
C ALA A 97 -2.49 6.02 7.30
N ARG A 98 -3.06 6.87 8.17
CA ARG A 98 -4.51 7.03 8.32
C ARG A 98 -5.18 7.61 7.07
N TYR A 99 -4.56 8.61 6.45
CA TYR A 99 -5.08 9.23 5.23
C TYR A 99 -5.20 8.23 4.07
N PHE A 100 -4.17 7.42 3.83
CA PHE A 100 -4.18 6.43 2.77
C PHE A 100 -5.07 5.24 3.10
N SER A 101 -5.06 4.74 4.34
CA SER A 101 -5.96 3.66 4.76
C SER A 101 -7.44 4.03 4.66
N ALA A 102 -7.81 5.31 4.86
CA ALA A 102 -9.17 5.78 4.66
C ALA A 102 -9.59 5.83 3.17
N ARG A 103 -8.63 5.81 2.24
CA ARG A 103 -8.84 5.88 0.78
C ARG A 103 -8.62 4.54 0.07
N ARG A 104 -8.27 3.50 0.82
CA ARG A 104 -8.13 2.16 0.27
C ARG A 104 -9.47 1.68 -0.28
N SER A 105 -9.40 0.85 -1.31
CA SER A 105 -10.54 0.18 -1.88
C SER A 105 -11.18 -0.73 -0.81
N PRO A 106 -12.52 -0.79 -0.74
CA PRO A 106 -13.18 -1.69 0.19
C PRO A 106 -12.83 -3.14 -0.17
N SER A 107 -12.26 -3.87 0.78
CA SER A 107 -12.06 -5.31 0.66
C SER A 107 -13.18 -6.05 1.38
N THR A 108 -13.57 -7.20 0.84
CA THR A 108 -14.54 -8.10 1.47
C THR A 108 -13.95 -9.50 1.43
N ILE A 109 -13.99 -10.21 2.56
CA ILE A 109 -13.60 -11.62 2.62
C ILE A 109 -14.79 -12.43 2.11
N ARG A 110 -14.62 -13.13 0.98
CA ARG A 110 -15.61 -14.10 0.48
C ARG A 110 -15.22 -15.50 0.92
N LEU A 111 -16.13 -16.18 1.62
CA LEU A 111 -16.00 -17.60 1.88
C LEU A 111 -16.43 -18.35 0.61
N GLN A 112 -15.50 -19.06 -0.04
CA GLN A 112 -15.82 -19.93 -1.17
C GLN A 112 -15.95 -21.39 -0.71
N MET A 113 -16.96 -22.09 -1.20
CA MET A 113 -17.09 -23.55 -1.14
C MET A 113 -16.47 -24.12 -2.42
N ALA A 114 -15.52 -25.05 -2.30
CA ALA A 114 -14.83 -25.63 -3.46
C ALA A 114 -15.64 -26.77 -4.14
N PRO A 115 -15.52 -26.98 -5.47
CA PRO A 115 -14.99 -26.09 -6.52
C PRO A 115 -16.07 -25.22 -7.19
N ARG A 116 -15.63 -24.14 -7.86
CA ARG A 116 -16.45 -23.18 -8.61
C ARG A 116 -17.27 -23.89 -9.71
N PRO A 117 -18.59 -23.69 -9.81
CA PRO A 117 -19.35 -24.27 -10.92
C PRO A 117 -18.85 -23.66 -12.24
N GLU A 118 -18.49 -24.52 -13.18
CA GLU A 118 -18.22 -24.12 -14.55
C GLU A 118 -19.49 -23.45 -15.10
N VAL A 119 -19.34 -22.27 -15.69
CA VAL A 119 -20.45 -21.60 -16.37
C VAL A 119 -20.62 -22.36 -17.70
N GLU A 120 -21.61 -23.24 -17.80
CA GLU A 120 -21.94 -23.88 -19.08
C GLU A 120 -22.39 -22.78 -20.06
N ASP A 121 -21.67 -22.66 -21.18
CA ASP A 121 -22.09 -21.82 -22.30
C ASP A 121 -23.42 -22.38 -22.83
N VAL A 122 -24.49 -21.60 -22.72
CA VAL A 122 -25.80 -21.94 -23.28
C VAL A 122 -25.80 -21.52 -24.76
N ASP A 123 -25.76 -22.52 -25.65
CA ASP A 123 -25.89 -22.40 -27.11
C ASP A 123 -27.17 -21.68 -27.58
#